data_AF-A0A7C6R8N0-F1
#
_entry.id   AF-A0A7C6R8N0-F1
#
_cell.length_a   1.000
_cell.length_b   1.000
_cell.length_c   1.000
_cell.angle_alpha   90.00
_cell.angle_beta   90.00
_cell.angle_gamma   90.00
#
_symmetry.space_group_name_H-M   'P 1'
#
loop_
_entity.id
_entity.type
_entity.pdbx_description
1 polymer ?
#
loop_
_entity_poly.entity_id
_entity_poly.type
_entity_poly.pdbx_seq_one_letter_code
_entity_poly.pdbx_strand_id
1 'polypeptide(L)' 'VYRGTSTDGVTEGTTGSQVLSLEAAEGGFVEFVPTEAGSYAFVNHQMSLAEKGAHGTIVVTDE' A
#
# COMPACT_ATOMS: atom_id res chain seq x y z
N VAL A 1 11.33 8.31 -8.73
CA VAL A 1 10.20 9.21 -8.38
C VAL A 1 10.76 10.54 -7.92
N TYR A 2 10.32 11.64 -8.53
CA TYR A 2 10.64 12.99 -8.05
C TYR A 2 9.34 13.71 -7.72
N ARG A 3 9.18 14.15 -6.46
CA ARG A 3 7.95 14.83 -5.98
C ARG A 3 6.66 14.07 -6.33
N GLY A 4 6.69 12.75 -6.22
CA GLY A 4 5.54 11.90 -6.54
C GLY A 4 5.28 11.72 -8.03
N THR A 5 6.10 12.22 -8.95
CA THR A 5 5.94 11.99 -10.39
C THR A 5 6.94 10.95 -10.90
N SER A 6 6.54 10.19 -11.91
CA SER A 6 7.45 9.26 -12.59
C SER A 6 8.56 10.04 -13.29
N THR A 7 9.75 9.44 -13.32
CA THR A 7 10.92 9.99 -14.01
C THR A 7 11.36 9.13 -15.21
N ASP A 8 10.66 8.04 -15.49
CA ASP A 8 10.99 7.08 -16.56
C ASP A 8 10.48 7.47 -17.96
N GLY A 9 9.69 8.55 -18.06
CA GLY A 9 9.14 9.05 -19.31
C GLY A 9 8.04 8.19 -19.95
N VAL A 10 7.59 7.13 -19.26
CA VAL A 10 6.58 6.19 -19.75
C VAL A 10 5.41 6.03 -18.77
N THR A 11 5.68 6.08 -17.47
CA THR A 11 4.65 5.95 -16.44
C THR A 11 3.96 7.30 -16.22
N GLU A 12 2.68 7.41 -16.56
CA GLU A 12 1.87 8.60 -16.29
C GLU A 12 1.29 8.58 -14.87
N GLY A 13 1.20 9.74 -14.21
CA GLY A 13 0.53 9.92 -12.92
C GLY A 13 1.44 10.02 -11.68
N THR A 14 0.79 9.99 -10.50
CA THR A 14 1.48 9.98 -9.21
C THR A 14 2.06 8.59 -8.95
N THR A 15 3.33 8.53 -8.59
CA THR A 15 4.03 7.28 -8.26
C THR A 15 4.51 7.33 -6.82
N GLY A 16 4.48 6.18 -6.17
CA GLY A 16 4.83 5.98 -4.78
C GLY A 16 5.08 4.49 -4.53
N SER A 17 5.67 4.16 -3.38
CA SER A 17 5.81 2.76 -3.00
C SER A 17 4.45 2.19 -2.63
N GLN A 18 4.14 0.99 -3.14
CA GLN A 18 2.97 0.22 -2.70
C GLN A 18 3.23 -0.54 -1.40
N VAL A 19 4.48 -0.56 -0.94
CA VAL A 19 4.93 -1.33 0.22
C VAL A 19 5.78 -0.44 1.11
N LEU A 20 5.53 -0.51 2.41
CA LEU A 20 6.39 0.09 3.43
C LEU A 20 7.16 -1.03 4.12
N SER A 21 8.48 -1.10 3.92
CA SER A 21 9.34 -1.99 4.69
C SER A 21 9.54 -1.43 6.09
N LEU A 22 9.44 -2.29 7.10
CA LEU A 22 9.74 -1.96 8.49
C LEU A 22 10.63 -3.06 9.05
N GLU A 23 11.72 -2.65 9.68
CA GLU A 23 12.56 -3.52 10.50
C GLU A 23 11.97 -3.66 11.91
N ALA A 24 12.58 -4.54 12.72
CA ALA A 24 12.15 -4.75 14.10
C ALA A 24 12.16 -3.44 14.89
N ALA A 25 11.03 -3.13 15.54
CA ALA A 25 10.77 -1.91 16.30
C ALA A 25 10.69 -0.60 15.48
N GLU A 26 10.69 -0.67 14.15
CA GLU A 26 10.34 0.48 13.32
C GLU A 26 8.82 0.69 13.26
N GLY A 27 8.42 1.96 13.18
CA GLY A 27 7.05 2.37 12.93
C GLY A 27 6.97 3.24 11.67
N GLY A 28 5.80 3.27 11.05
CA GLY A 28 5.54 4.15 9.93
C GLY A 28 4.05 4.23 9.62
N PHE A 29 3.68 5.12 8.70
CA PHE A 29 2.31 5.31 8.26
C PHE A 29 2.26 5.40 6.74
N VAL A 30 1.09 5.11 6.17
CA VAL A 30 0.79 5.26 4.75
C VAL A 30 -0.47 6.11 4.60
N GLU A 31 -0.49 6.98 3.60
CA GLU A 31 -1.68 7.73 3.21
C GLU A 31 -2.36 6.99 2.06
N PHE A 32 -3.66 6.75 2.19
CA PHE A 32 -4.45 6.01 1.21
C PHE A 32 -5.80 6.71 1.02
N VAL A 33 -6.13 7.00 -0.24
CA VAL A 33 -7.43 7.53 -0.66
C VAL A 33 -8.06 6.51 -1.60
N PRO A 34 -9.12 5.79 -1.17
CA PRO A 34 -9.81 4.86 -2.05
C PRO A 34 -10.57 5.61 -3.15
N THR A 35 -10.60 5.04 -4.35
CA THR A 35 -11.29 5.64 -5.50
C THR A 35 -12.68 5.05 -5.74
N GLU A 36 -13.00 3.92 -5.12
CA GLU A 36 -14.26 3.19 -5.26
C GLU A 36 -14.58 2.42 -3.97
N ALA A 37 -15.87 2.13 -3.75
CA ALA A 37 -16.28 1.22 -2.68
C ALA A 37 -15.82 -0.22 -2.98
N GLY A 38 -15.43 -0.95 -1.94
CA GLY A 38 -14.91 -2.31 -2.10
C GLY A 38 -14.08 -2.79 -0.91
N SER A 39 -13.50 -3.98 -1.09
CA SER A 39 -12.65 -4.65 -0.10
C SER A 39 -11.21 -4.70 -0.59
N TYR A 40 -10.33 -3.94 0.05
CA TYR A 40 -8.91 -3.85 -0.29
C TYR A 40 -8.08 -4.69 0.66
N ALA A 41 -7.36 -5.69 0.15
CA ALA A 41 -6.45 -6.49 0.96
C ALA A 41 -5.13 -5.73 1.18
N PHE A 42 -4.63 -5.75 2.41
CA PHE A 42 -3.25 -5.40 2.72
C PHE A 42 -2.57 -6.61 3.36
N VAL A 43 -1.34 -6.89 2.93
CA VAL A 43 -0.63 -8.13 3.26
C VAL A 43 0.82 -7.84 3.63
N ASN A 44 1.36 -8.62 4.56
CA ASN A 44 2.81 -8.73 4.69
C ASN A 44 3.38 -9.44 3.44
N HIS A 45 4.31 -8.80 2.73
CA HIS A 45 4.89 -9.37 1.51
C HIS A 45 5.84 -10.56 1.77
N GLN A 46 6.18 -10.84 3.04
CA GLN A 46 6.69 -12.15 3.44
C GLN A 46 5.49 -13.11 3.59
N MET A 47 5.20 -13.89 2.55
CA MET A 47 3.97 -14.70 2.47
C MET A 47 3.79 -15.67 3.65
N SER A 48 4.88 -16.21 4.21
CA SER A 48 4.80 -17.08 5.39
C SER A 48 4.28 -16.37 6.64
N LEU A 49 4.41 -15.04 6.73
CA LEU A 49 3.79 -14.23 7.78
C LEU A 49 2.34 -13.88 7.43
N ALA A 50 2.06 -13.59 6.15
CA ALA A 50 0.68 -13.37 5.69
C ALA A 50 -0.20 -14.61 5.96
N GLU A 51 0.28 -15.81 5.63
CA GLU A 51 -0.39 -17.08 5.92
C GLU A 51 -0.60 -17.33 7.42
N LYS A 52 0.26 -16.75 8.27
CA LYS A 52 0.13 -16.78 9.74
C LYS A 52 -0.78 -15.68 10.29
N GLY A 53 -1.44 -14.90 9.43
CA GLY A 53 -2.41 -13.88 9.82
C GLY A 53 -1.92 -12.43 9.74
N ALA A 54 -0.69 -12.18 9.24
CA ALA A 54 -0.19 -10.81 9.03
C ALA A 54 -0.77 -10.17 7.75
N HIS A 55 -2.10 -10.11 7.67
CA HIS A 55 -2.86 -9.48 6.60
C HIS A 55 -4.20 -8.98 7.14
N GLY A 56 -4.86 -8.13 6.37
CA GLY A 56 -6.19 -7.64 6.70
C GLY A 56 -6.92 -7.11 5.47
N THR A 57 -8.12 -6.57 5.72
CA THR A 57 -8.97 -6.00 4.68
C THR A 57 -9.48 -4.65 5.14
N ILE A 58 -9.34 -3.65 4.28
CA ILE A 58 -9.98 -2.35 4.40
C ILE A 58 -11.30 -2.44 3.63
N VAL A 59 -12.42 -2.24 4.32
CA VAL A 59 -13.75 -2.18 3.70
C VAL A 59 -14.11 -0.71 3.49
N VAL A 60 -14.27 -0.33 2.23
CA VAL A 60 -14.68 1.01 1.81
C VAL A 60 -16.14 0.91 1.37
N THR A 61 -17.00 1.73 1.95
CA THR A 61 -18.40 1.87 1.55
C THR A 61 -18.59 3.16 0.79
N ASP A 62 -19.61 3.23 -0.05
CA ASP A 62 -20.08 4.51 -0.58
C ASP A 62 -20.61 5.40 0.56
N GLU A 63 -20.65 6.71 0.31
CA GLU A 63 -21.28 7.70 1.21
C GLU A 63 -22.81 7.61 1.20
#